data_AF-A0A1H1PFA1-F1
#
_entry.id   AF-A0A1H1PFA1-F1
#
_cell.length_a   1.000
_cell.length_b   1.000
_cell.length_c   1.000
_cell.angle_alpha   90.00
_cell.angle_beta   90.00
_cell.angle_gamma   90.00
#
_symmetry.space_group_name_H-M   'P 1'
#
loop_
_entity.id
_entity.type
_entity.pdbx_description
1 polymer ?
#
loop_
_entity_poly.entity_id
_entity_poly.type
_entity_poly.pdbx_seq_one_letter_code
_entity_poly.pdbx_strand_id
1 'polypeptide(L)'
;MLIDTGHNYIQKLRKLLDWKLLAFLLLFLNVKLAVKIPAIALIYILQFDFKFGFSLKNSRLPLFYPLMIVIGTINFIIGGRHDLSYVIVWLTGISFWLLCILAVHQVKLSVEKNDAEVISNTIIVFFVINALCSAFNLLSIIHEIHAINPYTYQGNYQKYFIGTGDYIKGITFDTSNTNAILNTIGVIYFLDKKKPFMVLICMAVMLLTCSNFMNIILLLILSGIFIFKSTRDQKSLIAACVVMLVVFMLKVSPQNNQYVINITKYVFLQEKPEQRSLITQTAEPVLSPDEQKQKIAQSYLDSVSRASIPKNRIIKPVFATTIPATKNGRIIIPGADINSAPYQSLTTTPVEQRPLAAFINTHKQVLPISGNDNYNSLTPGKVLGIVQTIGFMHHHASKIWMGAGMGNFSSKLAFRASGLGFSGGYPARYIYIYHDFLVNHLDLYLNFFSRRAGYHSLTNSPFSVYDQVASEYGLLGLLALILFYFGFFASRYQQLTYGIPLLLLMAAVFFVDYWFEQLSVIPFFELMLFLNISETNKLKPAIS
;
A
#
# COMPACT_ATOMS: atom_id res chain seq x y z
N MET A 1 26.22 -23.18 35.67
CA MET A 1 24.95 -22.72 36.30
C MET A 1 24.21 -21.64 35.50
N LEU A 2 24.85 -20.57 34.98
CA LEU A 2 24.17 -19.57 34.11
C LEU A 2 23.87 -20.04 32.67
N ILE A 3 24.61 -21.04 32.16
CA ILE A 3 24.41 -21.60 30.81
C ILE A 3 23.21 -22.55 30.77
N ASP A 4 22.96 -23.33 31.83
CA ASP A 4 21.81 -24.25 31.93
C ASP A 4 20.47 -23.52 32.00
N THR A 5 20.43 -22.33 32.59
CA THR A 5 19.23 -21.50 32.64
C THR A 5 18.83 -20.95 31.27
N GLY A 6 19.81 -20.63 30.41
CA GLY A 6 19.57 -20.13 29.06
C GLY A 6 18.98 -21.21 28.13
N HIS A 7 19.52 -22.43 28.19
CA HIS A 7 19.05 -23.55 27.36
C HIS A 7 17.59 -23.91 27.64
N ASN A 8 17.21 -23.96 28.92
CA ASN A 8 15.83 -24.23 29.33
C ASN A 8 14.84 -23.13 28.89
N TYR A 9 15.28 -21.87 28.83
CA TYR A 9 14.44 -20.76 28.38
C TYR A 9 14.17 -20.81 26.87
N ILE A 10 15.21 -21.10 26.07
CA ILE A 10 15.08 -21.25 24.61
C ILE A 10 14.15 -22.41 24.25
N GLN A 11 14.26 -23.55 24.95
CA GLN A 11 13.36 -24.68 24.73
C GLN A 11 11.90 -24.36 25.07
N LYS A 12 11.65 -23.59 26.14
CA LYS A 12 10.29 -23.11 26.47
C LYS A 12 9.75 -22.18 25.39
N LEU A 13 10.54 -21.18 24.96
CA LEU A 13 10.18 -20.29 23.84
C LEU A 13 9.88 -21.06 22.55
N ARG A 14 10.64 -22.15 22.29
CA ARG A 14 10.41 -23.00 21.11
C ARG A 14 9.06 -23.69 21.11
N LYS A 15 8.52 -24.01 22.28
CA LYS A 15 7.19 -24.63 22.44
C LYS A 15 6.05 -23.60 22.43
N LEU A 16 6.34 -22.33 22.73
CA LEU A 16 5.33 -21.27 22.81
C LEU A 16 4.99 -20.64 21.46
N LEU A 17 5.84 -20.80 20.45
CA LEU A 17 5.75 -20.13 19.16
C LEU A 17 5.86 -21.11 18.00
N ASP A 18 5.06 -20.89 16.95
CA ASP A 18 5.26 -21.50 15.66
C ASP A 18 6.31 -20.70 14.88
N TRP A 19 7.58 -21.08 15.05
CA TRP A 19 8.72 -20.44 14.39
C TRP A 19 8.69 -20.57 12.87
N LYS A 20 8.07 -21.63 12.33
CA LYS A 20 7.95 -21.83 10.88
C LYS A 20 6.99 -20.80 10.31
N LEU A 21 5.83 -20.63 10.95
CA LEU A 21 4.86 -19.60 10.59
C LEU A 21 5.46 -18.20 10.77
N LEU A 22 6.14 -17.91 11.89
CA LEU A 22 6.74 -16.60 12.11
C LEU A 22 7.74 -16.24 11.00
N ALA A 23 8.68 -17.14 10.69
CA ALA A 23 9.65 -16.93 9.62
C ALA A 23 8.96 -16.76 8.26
N PHE A 24 7.92 -17.55 7.97
CA PHE A 24 7.12 -17.42 6.77
C PHE A 24 6.47 -16.03 6.66
N LEU A 25 5.82 -15.54 7.73
CA LEU A 25 5.18 -14.22 7.72
C LEU A 25 6.20 -13.08 7.56
N LEU A 26 7.34 -13.14 8.25
CA LEU A 26 8.38 -12.10 8.16
C LEU A 26 8.98 -11.99 6.74
N LEU A 27 9.12 -13.12 6.03
CA LEU A 27 9.68 -13.14 4.68
C LEU A 27 8.62 -12.94 3.60
N PHE A 28 7.49 -13.63 3.69
CA PHE A 28 6.47 -13.63 2.64
C PHE A 28 5.68 -12.31 2.58
N LEU A 29 5.51 -11.60 3.69
CA LEU A 29 4.84 -10.29 3.67
C LEU A 29 5.75 -9.17 3.15
N ASN A 30 7.00 -9.45 2.78
CA ASN A 30 7.89 -8.48 2.15
C ASN A 30 7.38 -8.04 0.76
N VAL A 31 7.54 -6.78 0.39
CA VAL A 31 7.13 -6.24 -0.93
C VAL A 31 7.78 -6.95 -2.13
N LYS A 32 9.03 -7.42 -1.98
CA LYS A 32 9.81 -7.96 -3.10
C LYS A 32 9.39 -9.39 -3.40
N LEU A 33 8.92 -9.64 -4.62
CA LEU A 33 8.60 -10.99 -5.11
C LEU A 33 9.80 -11.94 -4.99
N ALA A 34 11.02 -11.42 -5.19
CA ALA A 34 12.27 -12.16 -5.03
C ALA A 34 12.51 -12.69 -3.60
N VAL A 35 11.83 -12.14 -2.59
CA VAL A 35 11.84 -12.65 -1.21
C VAL A 35 10.67 -13.61 -0.98
N LYS A 36 9.48 -13.30 -1.54
CA LYS A 36 8.27 -14.13 -1.40
C LYS A 36 8.45 -15.54 -1.98
N ILE A 37 9.12 -15.69 -3.13
CA ILE A 37 9.34 -17.01 -3.77
C ILE A 37 10.21 -17.93 -2.89
N PRO A 38 11.42 -17.52 -2.44
CA PRO A 38 12.20 -18.28 -1.47
C PRO A 38 11.45 -18.56 -0.16
N ALA A 39 10.63 -17.62 0.33
CA ALA A 39 9.83 -17.83 1.54
C ALA A 39 8.84 -19.00 1.40
N ILE A 40 8.17 -19.10 0.24
CA ILE A 40 7.29 -20.23 -0.09
C ILE A 40 8.08 -21.53 -0.24
N ALA A 41 9.21 -21.50 -0.96
CA ALA A 41 10.05 -22.69 -1.09
C ALA A 41 10.52 -23.20 0.28
N LEU A 42 11.01 -22.29 1.14
CA LEU A 42 11.48 -22.61 2.48
C LEU A 42 10.37 -23.21 3.35
N ILE A 43 9.17 -22.63 3.36
CA ILE A 43 8.09 -23.15 4.21
C ILE A 43 7.63 -24.54 3.74
N TYR A 44 7.62 -24.80 2.43
CA TYR A 44 7.30 -26.12 1.89
C TYR A 44 8.40 -27.16 2.15
N ILE A 45 9.66 -26.75 2.27
CA ILE A 45 10.74 -27.64 2.75
C ILE A 45 10.55 -27.96 4.24
N LEU A 46 10.17 -26.97 5.05
CA LEU A 46 10.02 -27.12 6.51
C LEU A 46 8.72 -27.82 6.93
N GLN A 47 7.67 -27.73 6.13
CA GLN A 47 6.36 -28.33 6.38
C GLN A 47 5.68 -28.75 5.07
N PHE A 48 6.28 -29.75 4.41
CA PHE A 48 5.78 -30.31 3.16
C PHE A 48 4.37 -30.88 3.29
N ASP A 49 3.43 -30.28 2.55
CA ASP A 49 2.06 -30.78 2.39
C ASP A 49 1.43 -30.14 1.13
N PHE A 50 0.94 -30.96 0.21
CA PHE A 50 0.24 -30.52 -1.01
C PHE A 50 -1.23 -30.97 -1.04
N LYS A 51 -1.79 -31.37 0.11
CA LYS A 51 -3.20 -31.75 0.24
C LYS A 51 -4.05 -30.49 0.40
N PHE A 52 -4.28 -29.79 -0.71
CA PHE A 52 -5.01 -28.52 -0.70
C PHE A 52 -6.45 -28.64 -0.15
N GLY A 53 -7.14 -29.75 -0.47
CA GLY A 53 -8.49 -30.00 0.02
C GLY A 53 -9.56 -29.10 -0.61
N PHE A 54 -9.39 -28.74 -1.89
CA PHE A 54 -10.42 -28.04 -2.64
C PHE A 54 -11.60 -28.98 -2.92
N SER A 55 -12.81 -28.55 -2.56
CA SER A 55 -14.05 -29.27 -2.81
C SER A 55 -15.20 -28.29 -2.95
N LEU A 56 -16.21 -28.58 -3.77
CA LEU A 56 -17.42 -27.76 -3.87
C LEU A 56 -18.21 -27.75 -2.56
N LYS A 57 -18.17 -28.86 -1.81
CA LYS A 57 -18.82 -29.00 -0.50
C LYS A 57 -17.75 -29.11 0.57
N ASN A 58 -17.83 -28.27 1.59
CA ASN A 58 -16.89 -28.24 2.73
C ASN A 58 -15.41 -28.08 2.31
N SER A 59 -15.13 -27.16 1.37
CA SER A 59 -13.74 -26.85 0.98
C SER A 59 -12.90 -26.47 2.19
N ARG A 60 -11.65 -26.95 2.23
CA ARG A 60 -10.66 -26.54 3.24
C ARG A 60 -10.17 -25.11 3.00
N LEU A 61 -10.05 -24.72 1.74
CA LEU A 61 -9.55 -23.42 1.26
C LEU A 61 -10.60 -22.72 0.38
N PRO A 62 -10.57 -21.38 0.25
CA PRO A 62 -11.46 -20.66 -0.67
C PRO A 62 -11.31 -21.15 -2.12
N LEU A 63 -12.42 -21.54 -2.77
CA LEU A 63 -12.42 -21.94 -4.19
C LEU A 63 -12.15 -20.78 -5.15
N PHE A 64 -12.18 -19.55 -4.64
CA PHE A 64 -11.87 -18.35 -5.40
C PHE A 64 -10.56 -18.49 -6.19
N TYR A 65 -9.47 -18.89 -5.54
CA TYR A 65 -8.14 -18.94 -6.16
C TYR A 65 -8.05 -19.85 -7.40
N PRO A 66 -8.44 -21.14 -7.35
CA PRO A 66 -8.42 -21.99 -8.54
C PRO A 66 -9.41 -21.52 -9.61
N LEU A 67 -10.56 -20.93 -9.22
CA LEU A 67 -11.51 -20.38 -10.18
C LEU A 67 -10.93 -19.21 -10.98
N MET A 68 -10.13 -18.33 -10.37
CA MET A 68 -9.47 -17.24 -11.11
C MET A 68 -8.51 -17.77 -12.18
N ILE A 69 -7.79 -18.86 -11.90
CA ILE A 69 -6.93 -19.53 -12.88
C ILE A 69 -7.76 -20.11 -14.02
N VAL A 70 -8.86 -20.81 -13.70
CA VAL A 70 -9.75 -21.42 -14.70
C VAL A 70 -10.38 -20.35 -15.59
N ILE A 71 -10.96 -19.30 -15.00
CA ILE A 71 -11.59 -18.20 -15.75
C ILE A 71 -10.59 -17.53 -16.68
N GLY A 72 -9.40 -17.17 -16.17
CA GLY A 72 -8.37 -16.53 -16.99
C GLY A 72 -7.79 -17.44 -18.08
N THR A 73 -7.70 -18.76 -17.83
CA THR A 73 -7.27 -19.74 -18.84
C THR A 73 -8.31 -19.94 -19.94
N ILE A 74 -9.59 -20.02 -19.59
CA ILE A 74 -10.67 -20.09 -20.57
C ILE A 74 -10.70 -18.80 -21.42
N ASN A 75 -10.57 -17.63 -20.79
CA ASN A 75 -10.48 -16.35 -21.51
C ASN A 75 -9.31 -16.34 -22.50
N PHE A 76 -8.14 -16.80 -22.06
CA PHE A 76 -6.96 -16.95 -22.91
C PHE A 76 -7.24 -17.88 -24.11
N ILE A 77 -7.82 -19.07 -23.90
CA ILE A 77 -8.12 -20.01 -24.99
C ILE A 77 -9.13 -19.43 -25.99
N ILE A 78 -10.20 -18.79 -25.50
CA ILE A 78 -11.24 -18.18 -26.34
C ILE A 78 -10.68 -17.00 -27.15
N GLY A 79 -9.69 -16.28 -26.61
CA GLY A 79 -9.03 -15.16 -27.28
C GLY A 79 -8.28 -15.53 -28.56
N GLY A 80 -8.02 -16.82 -28.83
CA GLY A 80 -7.44 -17.29 -30.08
C GLY A 80 -5.92 -17.18 -30.14
N ARG A 81 -5.38 -16.55 -31.20
CA ARG A 81 -3.93 -16.44 -31.42
C ARG A 81 -3.35 -15.30 -30.59
N HIS A 82 -2.31 -15.61 -29.82
CA HIS A 82 -1.63 -14.68 -28.93
C HIS A 82 -0.18 -14.48 -29.33
N ASP A 83 0.31 -13.26 -29.18
CA ASP A 83 1.74 -13.00 -29.28
C ASP A 83 2.49 -13.58 -28.05
N LEU A 84 3.80 -13.80 -28.20
CA LEU A 84 4.62 -14.36 -27.14
C LEU A 84 4.65 -13.47 -25.90
N SER A 85 4.61 -12.14 -26.06
CA SER A 85 4.65 -11.20 -24.95
C SER A 85 3.43 -11.38 -24.03
N TYR A 86 2.24 -11.53 -24.60
CA TYR A 86 1.01 -11.79 -23.87
C TYR A 86 0.98 -13.20 -23.26
N VAL A 87 1.53 -14.22 -23.93
CA VAL A 87 1.69 -15.55 -23.32
C VAL A 87 2.50 -15.47 -22.02
N ILE A 88 3.58 -14.69 -22.01
CA ILE A 88 4.39 -14.48 -20.79
C ILE A 88 3.60 -13.71 -19.72
N VAL A 89 2.81 -12.70 -20.10
CA VAL A 89 1.92 -12.00 -19.16
C VAL A 89 0.93 -12.99 -18.53
N TRP A 90 0.22 -13.77 -19.34
CA TRP A 90 -0.74 -14.77 -18.86
C TRP A 90 -0.10 -15.81 -17.93
N LEU A 91 1.05 -16.39 -18.30
CA LEU A 91 1.79 -17.32 -17.46
C LEU A 91 2.23 -16.69 -16.12
N THR A 92 2.62 -15.42 -16.15
CA THR A 92 2.97 -14.67 -14.94
C THR A 92 1.73 -14.48 -14.05
N GLY A 93 0.57 -14.17 -14.63
CA GLY A 93 -0.71 -14.08 -13.93
C GLY A 93 -1.10 -15.39 -13.24
N ILE A 94 -1.01 -16.53 -13.95
CA ILE A 94 -1.24 -17.86 -13.36
C ILE A 94 -0.28 -18.11 -12.20
N SER A 95 1.00 -17.77 -12.37
CA SER A 95 2.02 -17.98 -11.34
C SER A 95 1.70 -17.20 -10.07
N PHE A 96 1.15 -15.99 -10.17
CA PHE A 96 0.70 -15.24 -8.99
C PHE A 96 -0.49 -15.88 -8.28
N TRP A 97 -1.48 -16.40 -9.01
CA TRP A 97 -2.59 -17.12 -8.37
C TRP A 97 -2.15 -18.42 -7.71
N LEU A 98 -1.22 -19.15 -8.33
CA LEU A 98 -0.58 -20.32 -7.70
C LEU A 98 0.15 -19.92 -6.42
N LEU A 99 0.88 -18.81 -6.43
CA LEU A 99 1.54 -18.28 -5.23
C LEU A 99 0.53 -17.98 -4.11
N CYS A 100 -0.64 -17.44 -4.44
CA CYS A 100 -1.73 -17.23 -3.48
C CYS A 100 -2.20 -18.55 -2.87
N ILE A 101 -2.44 -19.58 -3.71
CA ILE A 101 -2.87 -20.92 -3.27
C ILE A 101 -1.86 -21.52 -2.30
N LEU A 102 -0.57 -21.44 -2.64
CA LEU A 102 0.51 -21.96 -1.80
C LEU A 102 0.57 -21.22 -0.46
N ALA A 103 0.44 -19.88 -0.46
CA ALA A 103 0.47 -19.08 0.75
C ALA A 103 -0.72 -19.37 1.68
N VAL A 104 -1.95 -19.34 1.16
CA VAL A 104 -3.16 -19.60 1.97
C VAL A 104 -3.16 -21.03 2.52
N HIS A 105 -2.66 -22.00 1.73
CA HIS A 105 -2.52 -23.39 2.17
C HIS A 105 -1.62 -23.49 3.40
N GLN A 106 -0.46 -22.85 3.37
CA GLN A 106 0.54 -22.90 4.45
C GLN A 106 0.05 -22.23 5.72
N VAL A 107 -0.61 -21.08 5.59
CA VAL A 107 -1.26 -20.39 6.70
C VAL A 107 -2.35 -21.26 7.34
N LYS A 108 -3.21 -21.88 6.53
CA LYS A 108 -4.25 -22.80 7.02
C LYS A 108 -3.66 -24.01 7.72
N LEU A 109 -2.59 -24.58 7.16
CA LEU A 109 -1.91 -25.75 7.71
C LEU A 109 -1.31 -25.45 9.09
N SER A 110 -0.70 -24.27 9.28
CA SER A 110 -0.20 -23.84 10.59
C SER A 110 -1.31 -23.75 11.64
N VAL A 111 -2.50 -23.26 11.27
CA VAL A 111 -3.66 -23.20 12.18
C VAL A 111 -4.21 -24.59 12.53
N GLU A 112 -4.11 -25.55 11.63
CA GLU A 112 -4.59 -26.93 11.87
C GLU A 112 -3.61 -27.77 12.70
N LYS A 113 -2.30 -27.53 12.56
CA LYS A 113 -1.25 -28.32 13.24
C LYS A 113 -0.91 -27.82 14.64
N ASN A 114 -1.24 -26.58 14.97
CA ASN A 114 -0.87 -25.96 16.23
C ASN A 114 -2.09 -25.49 17.01
N ASP A 115 -1.92 -25.34 18.33
CA ASP A 115 -2.94 -24.74 19.16
C ASP A 115 -3.10 -23.24 18.89
N ALA A 116 -4.34 -22.76 19.07
CA ALA A 116 -4.68 -21.35 18.87
C ALA A 116 -3.82 -20.42 19.74
N GLU A 117 -3.41 -20.85 20.94
CA GLU A 117 -2.52 -20.09 21.81
C GLU A 117 -1.12 -19.91 21.21
N VAL A 118 -0.54 -20.97 20.63
CA VAL A 118 0.77 -20.93 19.97
C VAL A 118 0.73 -19.94 18.80
N ILE A 119 -0.33 -19.99 17.99
CA ILE A 119 -0.52 -19.04 16.88
C ILE A 119 -0.74 -17.62 17.39
N SER A 120 -1.52 -17.42 18.46
CA SER A 120 -1.72 -16.11 19.09
C SER A 120 -0.40 -15.50 19.58
N ASN A 121 0.45 -16.31 20.21
CA ASN A 121 1.77 -15.87 20.67
C ASN A 121 2.68 -15.53 19.49
N THR A 122 2.65 -16.32 18.41
CA THR A 122 3.34 -16.00 17.15
C THR A 122 2.90 -14.65 16.58
N ILE A 123 1.59 -14.37 16.58
CA ILE A 123 1.03 -13.09 16.11
C ILE A 123 1.51 -11.92 16.99
N ILE A 124 1.56 -12.09 18.31
CA ILE A 124 2.11 -11.05 19.22
C ILE A 124 3.55 -10.73 18.85
N VAL A 125 4.39 -11.76 18.70
CA VAL A 125 5.80 -11.57 18.36
C VAL A 125 5.95 -10.87 17.00
N PHE A 126 5.15 -11.25 16.01
CA PHE A 126 5.10 -10.57 14.72
C PHE A 126 4.81 -9.06 14.86
N PHE A 127 3.79 -8.69 15.64
CA PHE A 127 3.45 -7.28 15.85
C PHE A 127 4.50 -6.50 16.65
N VAL A 128 5.16 -7.14 17.63
CA VAL A 128 6.29 -6.53 18.35
C VAL A 128 7.44 -6.23 17.37
N ILE A 129 7.80 -7.19 16.51
CA ILE A 129 8.83 -6.98 15.48
C ILE A 129 8.41 -5.84 14.54
N ASN A 130 7.16 -5.83 14.07
CA ASN A 130 6.65 -4.77 13.20
C ASN A 130 6.70 -3.38 13.85
N ALA A 131 6.36 -3.29 15.14
CA ALA A 131 6.44 -2.04 15.89
C ALA A 131 7.89 -1.56 16.04
N LEU A 132 8.83 -2.46 16.33
CA LEU A 132 10.26 -2.14 16.40
C LEU A 132 10.80 -1.65 15.05
N CYS A 133 10.45 -2.31 13.94
CA CYS A 133 10.82 -1.85 12.59
C CYS A 133 10.23 -0.47 12.27
N SER A 134 8.97 -0.23 12.63
CA SER A 134 8.31 1.07 12.43
C SER A 134 8.96 2.19 13.27
N ALA A 135 9.32 1.89 14.52
CA ALA A 135 10.06 2.80 15.39
C ALA A 135 11.46 3.08 14.82
N PHE A 136 12.15 2.07 14.30
CA PHE A 136 13.44 2.25 13.63
C PHE A 136 13.33 3.14 12.39
N ASN A 137 12.27 3.00 11.58
CA ASN A 137 12.02 3.90 10.44
C ASN A 137 11.89 5.36 10.92
N LEU A 138 11.07 5.60 11.95
CA LEU A 138 10.88 6.94 12.50
C LEU A 138 12.17 7.52 13.09
N LEU A 139 12.91 6.74 13.90
CA LEU A 139 14.17 7.16 14.51
C LEU A 139 15.24 7.48 13.47
N SER A 140 15.28 6.71 12.36
CA SER A 140 16.19 7.00 11.25
C SER A 140 15.88 8.35 10.59
N ILE A 141 14.59 8.69 10.44
CA ILE A 141 14.17 9.99 9.91
C ILE A 141 14.54 11.11 10.89
N ILE A 142 14.23 10.96 12.18
CA ILE A 142 14.59 11.93 13.24
C ILE A 142 16.09 12.17 13.25
N HIS A 143 16.88 11.10 13.07
CA HIS A 143 18.33 11.20 12.97
C HIS A 143 18.77 11.95 11.71
N GLU A 144 18.18 11.68 10.54
CA GLU A 144 18.52 12.36 9.27
C GLU A 144 18.23 13.87 9.31
N ILE A 145 17.13 14.30 9.94
CA ILE A 145 16.69 15.71 9.92
C ILE A 145 17.04 16.50 11.18
N HIS A 146 17.52 15.82 12.22
CA HIS A 146 17.79 16.40 13.55
C HIS A 146 16.60 17.14 14.18
N ALA A 147 15.37 16.65 13.93
CA ALA A 147 14.14 17.19 14.49
C ALA A 147 13.29 16.07 15.09
N ILE A 148 12.81 16.28 16.32
CA ILE A 148 12.06 15.27 17.08
C ILE A 148 10.72 14.94 16.41
N ASN A 149 10.02 15.95 15.89
CA ASN A 149 8.75 15.77 15.19
C ASN A 149 8.90 15.96 13.67
N PRO A 150 9.15 14.87 12.91
CA PRO A 150 9.29 14.92 11.46
C PRO A 150 8.02 15.38 10.73
N TYR A 151 6.83 15.17 11.31
CA TYR A 151 5.56 15.54 10.70
C TYR A 151 5.37 17.06 10.54
N THR A 152 6.10 17.84 11.35
CA THR A 152 6.09 19.31 11.28
C THR A 152 7.32 19.89 10.57
N TYR A 153 8.26 19.04 10.14
CA TYR A 153 9.50 19.47 9.53
C TYR A 153 9.30 19.83 8.05
N GLN A 154 9.45 21.12 7.73
CA GLN A 154 9.27 21.66 6.38
C GLN A 154 10.55 21.67 5.53
N GLY A 155 11.73 21.43 6.11
CA GLY A 155 12.99 21.41 5.36
C GLY A 155 13.08 20.25 4.36
N ASN A 156 14.18 20.17 3.62
CA ASN A 156 14.42 19.16 2.59
C ASN A 156 13.28 19.09 1.54
N TYR A 157 12.82 20.26 1.08
CA TYR A 157 11.72 20.39 0.13
C TYR A 157 10.42 19.70 0.60
N GLN A 158 10.17 19.74 1.91
CA GLN A 158 9.03 19.10 2.56
C GLN A 158 8.96 17.58 2.35
N LYS A 159 10.11 16.91 2.14
CA LYS A 159 10.19 15.43 2.01
C LYS A 159 9.48 14.71 3.15
N TYR A 160 9.73 15.14 4.39
CA TYR A 160 9.16 14.50 5.57
C TYR A 160 7.80 15.10 5.93
N PHE A 161 7.65 16.32 6.46
CA PHE A 161 6.35 17.00 6.65
C PHE A 161 5.06 16.11 6.67
N ILE A 162 4.09 16.37 5.79
CA ILE A 162 2.86 15.55 5.66
C ILE A 162 3.18 14.12 5.17
N GLY A 163 4.24 13.95 4.37
CA GLY A 163 4.66 12.67 3.79
C GLY A 163 5.42 11.74 4.75
N THR A 164 5.63 12.12 6.01
CA THR A 164 6.47 11.38 6.97
C THR A 164 5.94 9.96 7.14
N GLY A 165 4.61 9.84 7.18
CA GLY A 165 3.93 8.55 7.31
C GLY A 165 4.26 7.57 6.18
N ASP A 166 4.52 8.06 4.97
CA ASP A 166 4.85 7.25 3.78
C ASP A 166 6.15 6.46 3.93
N TYR A 167 7.02 6.90 4.85
CA TYR A 167 8.28 6.24 5.17
C TYR A 167 8.18 5.23 6.32
N ILE A 168 7.04 5.15 7.02
CA ILE A 168 6.82 4.20 8.13
C ILE A 168 6.28 2.87 7.57
N LYS A 169 7.17 2.12 6.93
CA LYS A 169 6.84 0.91 6.14
C LYS A 169 6.72 -0.36 6.98
N GLY A 170 7.25 -0.37 8.20
CA GLY A 170 7.22 -1.55 9.08
C GLY A 170 7.97 -2.75 8.49
N ILE A 171 7.56 -3.96 8.87
CA ILE A 171 8.25 -5.21 8.51
C ILE A 171 8.06 -5.63 7.05
N THR A 172 7.03 -5.11 6.36
CA THR A 172 6.75 -5.48 4.96
C THR A 172 7.67 -4.75 3.98
N PHE A 173 8.27 -3.63 4.39
CA PHE A 173 9.09 -2.74 3.55
C PHE A 173 8.37 -2.25 2.28
N ASP A 174 7.04 -2.27 2.29
CA ASP A 174 6.18 -1.93 1.16
C ASP A 174 5.78 -0.45 1.19
N THR A 175 4.49 -0.17 1.31
CA THR A 175 3.93 1.15 1.52
C THR A 175 3.52 1.33 2.99
N SER A 176 3.42 2.58 3.42
CA SER A 176 2.84 2.94 4.73
C SER A 176 1.42 2.40 4.90
N ASN A 177 0.63 2.35 3.82
CA ASN A 177 -0.72 1.79 3.83
C ASN A 177 -0.73 0.30 4.17
N THR A 178 0.20 -0.50 3.61
CA THR A 178 0.33 -1.92 3.96
C THR A 178 0.57 -2.09 5.47
N ASN A 179 1.45 -1.27 6.05
CA ASN A 179 1.70 -1.28 7.49
C ASN A 179 0.48 -0.79 8.30
N ALA A 180 -0.23 0.23 7.82
CA ALA A 180 -1.45 0.75 8.44
C ALA A 180 -2.54 -0.33 8.49
N ILE A 181 -2.73 -1.10 7.41
CA ILE A 181 -3.70 -2.20 7.35
C ILE A 181 -3.33 -3.29 8.35
N LEU A 182 -2.07 -3.74 8.38
CA LEU A 182 -1.63 -4.76 9.35
C LEU A 182 -1.89 -4.32 10.80
N ASN A 183 -1.55 -3.08 11.15
CA ASN A 183 -1.79 -2.58 12.50
C ASN A 183 -3.28 -2.37 12.79
N THR A 184 -4.10 -2.05 11.78
CA THR A 184 -5.57 -2.00 11.92
C THR A 184 -6.13 -3.39 12.23
N ILE A 185 -5.64 -4.44 11.55
CA ILE A 185 -5.95 -5.85 11.89
C ILE A 185 -5.54 -6.14 13.34
N GLY A 186 -4.34 -5.68 13.75
CA GLY A 186 -3.83 -5.83 15.10
C GLY A 186 -4.70 -5.18 16.17
N VAL A 187 -5.13 -3.93 15.96
CA VAL A 187 -6.06 -3.21 16.86
C VAL A 187 -7.34 -4.00 17.07
N ILE A 188 -7.98 -4.45 15.99
CA ILE A 188 -9.23 -5.22 16.04
C ILE A 188 -9.03 -6.55 16.78
N TYR A 189 -7.96 -7.28 16.45
CA TYR A 189 -7.66 -8.57 17.06
C TYR A 189 -7.36 -8.46 18.56
N PHE A 190 -6.46 -7.57 18.95
CA PHE A 190 -6.06 -7.45 20.35
C PHE A 190 -7.14 -6.82 21.24
N LEU A 191 -8.08 -6.08 20.64
CA LEU A 191 -9.27 -5.58 21.33
C LEU A 191 -10.20 -6.75 21.71
N ASP A 192 -10.39 -7.73 20.82
CA ASP A 192 -11.15 -8.95 21.11
C ASP A 192 -10.41 -9.84 22.13
N LYS A 193 -9.08 -9.97 21.99
CA LYS A 193 -8.23 -10.73 22.93
C LYS A 193 -7.97 -10.06 24.26
N LYS A 194 -8.53 -8.87 24.50
CA LYS A 194 -8.37 -8.10 25.74
C LYS A 194 -6.89 -7.89 26.11
N LYS A 195 -6.04 -7.61 25.12
CA LYS A 195 -4.60 -7.31 25.29
C LYS A 195 -4.37 -5.80 25.13
N PRO A 196 -4.69 -4.96 26.14
CA PRO A 196 -4.74 -3.51 26.00
C PRO A 196 -3.42 -2.91 25.52
N PHE A 197 -2.30 -3.38 26.05
CA PHE A 197 -0.98 -2.90 25.64
C PHE A 197 -0.70 -3.09 24.15
N MET A 198 -1.07 -4.26 23.60
CA MET A 198 -0.89 -4.54 22.17
C MET A 198 -1.84 -3.73 21.29
N VAL A 199 -3.07 -3.44 21.77
CA VAL A 199 -4.00 -2.52 21.09
C VAL A 199 -3.35 -1.13 20.96
N LEU A 200 -2.79 -0.60 22.04
CA LEU A 200 -2.17 0.72 22.06
C LEU A 200 -0.92 0.78 21.19
N ILE A 201 -0.08 -0.28 21.18
CA ILE A 201 1.08 -0.36 20.27
C ILE A 201 0.61 -0.35 18.82
N CYS A 202 -0.34 -1.21 18.45
CA CYS A 202 -0.84 -1.26 17.07
C CYS A 202 -1.47 0.08 16.66
N MET A 203 -2.24 0.70 17.55
CA MET A 203 -2.82 2.02 17.31
C MET A 203 -1.74 3.09 17.10
N ALA A 204 -0.71 3.12 17.95
CA ALA A 204 0.39 4.07 17.82
C ALA A 204 1.12 3.91 16.48
N VAL A 205 1.48 2.68 16.10
CA VAL A 205 2.14 2.40 14.83
C VAL A 205 1.24 2.75 13.64
N MET A 206 -0.06 2.43 13.71
CA MET A 206 -1.02 2.80 12.67
C MET A 206 -1.08 4.32 12.50
N LEU A 207 -1.16 5.09 13.59
CA LEU A 207 -1.15 6.55 13.54
C LEU A 207 0.14 7.11 12.92
N LEU A 208 1.30 6.53 13.22
CA LEU A 208 2.58 6.95 12.63
C LEU A 208 2.59 6.82 11.09
N THR A 209 1.80 5.92 10.51
CA THR A 209 1.69 5.83 9.04
C THR A 209 0.92 6.98 8.40
N CYS A 210 0.19 7.80 9.18
CA CYS A 210 -0.68 8.88 8.70
C CYS A 210 -1.71 8.49 7.61
N SER A 211 -2.08 7.21 7.51
CA SER A 211 -3.07 6.78 6.50
C SER A 211 -4.49 7.22 6.86
N ASN A 212 -4.94 8.34 6.29
CA ASN A 212 -6.28 8.90 6.52
C ASN A 212 -7.40 7.93 6.18
N PHE A 213 -7.24 7.19 5.08
CA PHE A 213 -8.20 6.16 4.69
C PHE A 213 -8.36 5.10 5.79
N MET A 214 -7.25 4.57 6.30
CA MET A 214 -7.29 3.55 7.35
C MET A 214 -7.81 4.09 8.68
N ASN A 215 -7.50 5.34 9.02
CA ASN A 215 -8.08 6.01 10.19
C ASN A 215 -9.62 6.06 10.11
N ILE A 216 -10.18 6.48 8.96
CA ILE A 216 -11.63 6.55 8.77
C ILE A 216 -12.26 5.16 8.85
N ILE A 217 -11.70 4.17 8.14
CA ILE A 217 -12.23 2.80 8.15
C ILE A 217 -12.17 2.20 9.56
N LEU A 218 -11.05 2.38 10.28
CA LEU A 218 -10.95 1.90 11.66
C LEU A 218 -11.98 2.58 12.57
N LEU A 219 -12.18 3.90 12.46
CA LEU A 219 -13.19 4.60 13.26
C LEU A 219 -14.60 4.06 13.01
N LEU A 220 -14.96 3.79 11.76
CA LEU A 220 -16.26 3.21 11.42
C LEU A 220 -16.42 1.81 12.04
N ILE A 221 -15.39 0.96 11.93
CA ILE A 221 -15.39 -0.38 12.51
C ILE A 221 -15.48 -0.32 14.05
N LEU A 222 -14.64 0.50 14.69
CA LEU A 222 -14.65 0.65 16.15
C LEU A 222 -15.98 1.23 16.64
N SER A 223 -16.60 2.14 15.91
CA SER A 223 -17.93 2.66 16.22
C SER A 223 -18.99 1.55 16.15
N GLY A 224 -18.95 0.70 15.12
CA GLY A 224 -19.79 -0.48 15.02
C GLY A 224 -19.60 -1.45 16.20
N ILE A 225 -18.34 -1.74 16.57
CA ILE A 225 -18.03 -2.60 17.73
C ILE A 225 -18.53 -1.94 19.04
N PHE A 226 -18.32 -0.64 19.20
CA PHE A 226 -18.75 0.13 20.38
C PHE A 226 -20.27 0.06 20.59
N ILE A 227 -21.05 0.20 19.51
CA ILE A 227 -22.50 0.21 19.56
C ILE A 227 -23.06 -1.20 19.79
N PHE A 228 -22.61 -2.20 19.01
CA PHE A 228 -23.31 -3.48 18.94
C PHE A 228 -22.72 -4.61 19.80
N LYS A 229 -21.40 -4.68 19.98
CA LYS A 229 -20.76 -5.89 20.51
C LYS A 229 -19.45 -5.58 21.26
N SER A 230 -19.55 -4.87 22.38
CA SER A 230 -18.39 -4.54 23.22
C SER A 230 -18.68 -4.57 24.72
N THR A 231 -17.70 -5.01 25.50
CA THR A 231 -17.71 -4.92 26.97
C THR A 231 -17.32 -3.52 27.44
N ARG A 232 -17.52 -3.21 28.73
CA ARG A 232 -17.07 -1.93 29.33
C ARG A 232 -15.58 -1.66 29.10
N ASP A 233 -14.74 -2.68 29.26
CA ASP A 233 -13.29 -2.54 29.05
C ASP A 233 -12.94 -2.26 27.59
N GLN A 234 -13.62 -2.93 26.65
CA GLN A 234 -13.44 -2.68 25.22
C GLN A 234 -13.89 -1.28 24.84
N LYS A 235 -15.02 -0.80 25.39
CA LYS A 235 -15.49 0.59 25.19
C LYS A 235 -14.47 1.61 25.67
N SER A 236 -13.86 1.38 26.84
CA SER A 236 -12.78 2.23 27.36
C SER A 236 -11.55 2.21 26.46
N LEU A 237 -11.16 1.05 25.93
CA LEU A 237 -10.04 0.94 24.98
C LEU A 237 -10.34 1.62 23.64
N ILE A 238 -11.56 1.49 23.12
CA ILE A 238 -12.00 2.21 21.92
C ILE A 238 -11.92 3.72 22.14
N ALA A 239 -12.41 4.22 23.28
CA ALA A 239 -12.29 5.63 23.63
C ALA A 239 -10.83 6.08 23.71
N ALA A 240 -9.94 5.27 24.29
CA ALA A 240 -8.51 5.54 24.31
C ALA A 240 -7.90 5.64 22.90
N CYS A 241 -8.25 4.72 21.98
CA CYS A 241 -7.82 4.79 20.58
C CYS A 241 -8.30 6.08 19.89
N VAL A 242 -9.55 6.51 20.12
CA VAL A 242 -10.09 7.77 19.57
C VAL A 242 -9.33 8.97 20.13
N VAL A 243 -9.07 9.00 21.44
CA VAL A 243 -8.27 10.08 22.06
C VAL A 243 -6.86 10.10 21.47
N MET A 244 -6.21 8.95 21.28
CA MET A 244 -4.89 8.88 20.64
C MET A 244 -4.92 9.47 19.22
N LEU A 245 -5.94 9.15 18.42
CA LEU A 245 -6.10 9.72 17.08
C LEU A 245 -6.27 11.24 17.13
N VAL A 246 -7.14 11.75 18.01
CA VAL A 246 -7.37 13.19 18.17
C VAL A 246 -6.08 13.91 18.59
N VAL A 247 -5.37 13.38 19.59
CA VAL A 247 -4.09 13.94 20.05
C VAL A 247 -3.07 13.91 18.93
N PHE A 248 -2.96 12.81 18.19
CA PHE A 248 -2.04 12.69 17.07
C PHE A 248 -2.33 13.73 15.98
N MET A 249 -3.60 13.87 15.57
CA MET A 249 -4.02 14.84 14.57
C MET A 249 -3.85 16.29 15.01
N LEU A 250 -3.95 16.60 16.32
CA LEU A 250 -3.82 17.97 16.81
C LEU A 250 -2.39 18.37 17.19
N LYS A 251 -1.57 17.42 17.64
CA LYS A 251 -0.24 17.70 18.22
C LYS A 251 0.91 17.14 17.41
N VAL A 252 0.73 15.98 16.77
CA VAL A 252 1.80 15.33 16.01
C VAL A 252 1.75 15.78 14.56
N SER A 253 0.59 15.69 13.91
CA SER A 253 0.39 15.99 12.48
C SER A 253 -0.80 16.95 12.22
N PRO A 254 -0.74 18.20 12.70
CA PRO A 254 -1.83 19.18 12.53
C PRO A 254 -2.17 19.51 11.07
N GLN A 255 -1.20 19.38 10.15
CA GLN A 255 -1.39 19.66 8.73
C GLN A 255 -2.19 18.56 8.03
N ASN A 256 -2.10 17.32 8.50
CA ASN A 256 -2.89 16.22 7.98
C ASN A 256 -4.39 16.41 8.29
N ASN A 257 -4.72 17.04 9.42
CA ASN A 257 -6.11 17.44 9.72
C ASN A 257 -6.64 18.47 8.71
N GLN A 258 -5.83 19.48 8.36
CA GLN A 258 -6.20 20.47 7.34
C GLN A 258 -6.41 19.82 5.97
N TYR A 259 -5.56 18.86 5.60
CA TYR A 259 -5.71 18.08 4.37
C TYR A 259 -7.04 17.33 4.31
N VAL A 260 -7.42 16.62 5.38
CA VAL A 260 -8.71 15.92 5.45
C VAL A 260 -9.88 16.89 5.32
N ILE A 261 -9.86 18.01 6.05
CA ILE A 261 -10.91 19.05 5.98
C ILE A 261 -11.04 19.58 4.55
N ASN A 262 -9.94 19.87 3.87
CA ASN A 262 -9.96 20.39 2.51
C ASN A 262 -10.54 19.35 1.52
N ILE A 263 -10.17 18.07 1.64
CA ILE A 263 -10.79 17.02 0.81
C ILE A 263 -12.29 16.95 1.05
N THR A 264 -12.74 16.98 2.32
CA THR A 264 -14.16 16.95 2.64
C THR A 264 -14.88 18.14 2.00
N LYS A 265 -14.31 19.35 2.04
CA LYS A 265 -14.87 20.51 1.34
C LYS A 265 -14.96 20.31 -0.18
N TYR A 266 -13.91 19.78 -0.81
CA TYR A 266 -13.90 19.57 -2.25
C TYR A 266 -14.89 18.50 -2.71
N VAL A 267 -15.00 17.40 -1.97
CA VAL A 267 -15.88 16.28 -2.32
C VAL A 267 -17.34 16.60 -2.03
N PHE A 268 -17.65 17.21 -0.88
CA PHE A 268 -19.04 17.41 -0.45
C PHE A 268 -19.59 18.82 -0.75
N LEU A 269 -18.75 19.86 -0.72
CA LEU A 269 -19.16 21.24 -0.94
C LEU A 269 -18.85 21.74 -2.36
N GLN A 270 -18.19 20.91 -3.19
CA GLN A 270 -17.81 21.23 -4.57
C GLN A 270 -17.05 22.55 -4.73
N GLU A 271 -16.35 23.00 -3.69
CA GLU A 271 -15.47 24.16 -3.78
C GLU A 271 -14.35 23.85 -4.78
N LYS A 272 -14.15 24.73 -5.77
CA LYS A 272 -13.04 24.55 -6.72
C LYS A 272 -11.74 24.81 -5.97
N PRO A 273 -10.75 23.91 -6.03
CA PRO A 273 -9.44 24.22 -5.49
C PRO A 273 -8.88 25.44 -6.23
N GLU A 274 -8.30 26.39 -5.49
CA GLU A 274 -7.57 27.51 -6.09
C GLU A 274 -6.51 26.93 -7.03
N GLN A 275 -6.68 27.17 -8.34
CA GLN A 275 -5.78 26.70 -9.37
C GLN A 275 -4.43 27.38 -9.20
N ARG A 276 -3.51 26.73 -8.49
CA ARG A 276 -2.08 26.94 -8.73
C ARG A 276 -1.77 26.25 -10.03
N SER A 277 -1.62 27.05 -11.09
CA SER A 277 -1.33 26.66 -12.46
C SER A 277 -0.52 25.36 -12.57
N LEU A 278 -0.94 24.52 -13.52
CA LEU A 278 -0.10 23.47 -14.11
C LEU A 278 1.33 23.98 -14.17
N ILE A 279 2.30 23.15 -13.79
CA ILE A 279 3.69 23.43 -14.15
C ILE A 279 3.64 23.52 -15.67
N THR A 280 3.57 24.74 -16.19
CA THR A 280 3.92 24.99 -17.57
C THR A 280 5.34 24.52 -17.63
N GLN A 281 5.55 23.29 -18.08
CA GLN A 281 6.78 22.95 -18.75
C GLN A 281 6.78 23.95 -19.90
N THR A 282 7.42 25.09 -19.69
CA THR A 282 8.04 25.78 -20.79
C THR A 282 8.90 24.68 -21.39
N ALA A 283 8.40 24.08 -22.48
CA ALA A 283 9.18 23.12 -23.24
C ALA A 283 10.52 23.81 -23.40
N GLU A 284 11.59 23.22 -22.84
CA GLU A 284 12.90 23.75 -23.14
C GLU A 284 12.94 23.80 -24.67
N PRO A 285 13.19 24.98 -25.27
CA PRO A 285 13.18 25.10 -26.72
C PRO A 285 14.02 23.96 -27.26
N VAL A 286 13.56 23.30 -28.33
CA VAL A 286 14.33 22.24 -28.97
C VAL A 286 15.61 22.89 -29.46
N LEU A 287 16.65 22.81 -28.63
CA LEU A 287 17.93 23.43 -28.89
C LEU A 287 18.49 22.73 -30.12
N SER A 288 18.91 23.52 -31.09
CA SER A 288 19.70 23.00 -32.21
C SER A 288 20.93 22.26 -31.65
N PRO A 289 21.52 21.32 -32.41
CA PRO A 289 22.71 20.59 -31.95
C PRO A 289 23.83 21.50 -31.44
N ASP A 290 23.95 22.71 -31.98
CA ASP A 290 24.96 23.69 -31.57
C ASP A 290 24.57 24.46 -30.30
N GLU A 291 23.29 24.80 -30.12
CA GLU A 291 22.80 25.36 -28.84
C GLU A 291 22.86 24.32 -27.71
N GLN A 292 22.66 23.04 -28.03
CA GLN A 292 22.79 21.95 -27.07
C GLN A 292 24.26 21.77 -26.64
N LYS A 293 25.21 21.82 -27.59
CA LYS A 293 26.65 21.86 -27.29
C LYS A 293 27.01 23.10 -26.47
N GLN A 294 26.46 24.26 -26.80
CA GLN A 294 26.71 25.50 -26.07
C GLN A 294 26.18 25.43 -24.64
N LYS A 295 24.97 24.91 -24.41
CA LYS A 295 24.40 24.71 -23.07
C LYS A 295 25.20 23.68 -22.26
N ILE A 296 25.68 22.61 -22.90
CA ILE A 296 26.58 21.62 -22.26
C ILE A 296 27.91 22.27 -21.89
N ALA A 297 28.53 23.03 -22.81
CA ALA A 297 29.77 23.73 -22.57
C ALA A 297 29.63 24.78 -21.46
N GLN A 298 28.52 25.52 -21.44
CA GLN A 298 28.23 26.52 -20.42
C GLN A 298 27.99 25.88 -19.06
N SER A 299 27.24 24.78 -19.00
CA SER A 299 27.04 23.99 -17.77
C SER A 299 28.34 23.38 -17.25
N TYR A 300 29.23 22.95 -18.16
CA TYR A 300 30.56 22.45 -17.84
C TYR A 300 31.45 23.56 -17.30
N LEU A 301 31.52 24.71 -17.96
CA LEU A 301 32.26 25.89 -17.51
C LEU A 301 31.73 26.42 -16.17
N ASP A 302 30.42 26.39 -15.94
CA ASP A 302 29.81 26.74 -14.65
C ASP A 302 30.11 25.73 -13.54
N SER A 303 30.31 24.47 -13.88
CA SER A 303 30.71 23.42 -12.94
C SER A 303 32.20 23.49 -12.63
N VAL A 304 33.03 23.74 -13.64
CA VAL A 304 34.47 23.95 -13.49
C VAL A 304 34.73 25.24 -12.73
N SER A 305 34.04 26.35 -13.03
CA SER A 305 34.16 27.61 -12.27
C SER A 305 33.76 27.41 -10.81
N ARG A 306 32.65 26.70 -10.53
CA ARG A 306 32.27 26.33 -9.17
C ARG A 306 33.29 25.44 -8.46
N ALA A 307 33.95 24.53 -9.18
CA ALA A 307 34.98 23.66 -8.62
C ALA A 307 36.34 24.35 -8.44
N SER A 308 36.62 25.38 -9.25
CA SER A 308 37.86 26.17 -9.24
C SER A 308 37.78 27.43 -8.39
N ILE A 309 36.60 27.79 -7.87
CA ILE A 309 36.51 28.66 -6.69
C ILE A 309 37.19 27.90 -5.53
N PRO A 310 38.33 28.39 -5.01
CA PRO A 310 39.03 27.71 -3.94
C PRO A 310 38.10 27.61 -2.73
N LYS A 311 37.90 26.38 -2.21
CA LYS A 311 37.22 26.10 -0.93
C LYS A 311 37.82 26.85 0.27
N ASN A 312 38.93 27.57 0.06
CA ASN A 312 39.61 28.43 1.03
C ASN A 312 39.19 29.92 0.96
N ARG A 313 38.07 30.28 0.32
CA ARG A 313 37.31 31.41 0.87
C ARG A 313 36.74 30.94 2.21
N ILE A 314 37.56 31.06 3.24
CA ILE A 314 37.10 31.33 4.59
C ILE A 314 36.17 32.53 4.40
N ILE A 315 34.87 32.25 4.26
CA ILE A 315 33.85 33.20 4.62
C ILE A 315 34.21 33.47 6.07
N LYS A 316 34.98 34.53 6.34
CA LYS A 316 35.03 35.09 7.68
C LYS A 316 33.56 35.22 8.00
N PRO A 317 33.01 34.50 9.00
CA PRO A 317 31.65 34.76 9.40
C PRO A 317 31.63 36.26 9.62
N VAL A 318 30.85 36.97 8.81
CA VAL A 318 30.43 38.30 9.19
C VAL A 318 29.60 38.00 10.41
N PHE A 319 30.27 37.96 11.57
CA PHE A 319 29.62 38.01 12.85
C PHE A 319 28.87 39.32 12.77
N ALA A 320 27.58 39.23 12.42
CA ALA A 320 26.68 40.36 12.52
C ALA A 320 26.86 40.82 13.96
N THR A 321 27.50 41.97 14.13
CA THR A 321 27.96 42.51 15.43
C THR A 321 26.78 42.88 16.34
N THR A 322 25.56 42.67 15.85
CA THR A 322 24.32 42.79 16.59
C THR A 322 23.55 41.49 16.42
N ILE A 323 23.70 40.58 17.39
CA ILE A 323 22.72 39.52 17.60
C ILE A 323 21.39 40.24 17.83
N PRO A 324 20.36 40.08 16.97
CA PRO A 324 19.13 40.82 17.10
C PRO A 324 18.52 40.49 18.47
N ALA A 325 18.54 41.46 19.38
CA ALA A 325 17.92 41.34 20.68
C ALA A 325 16.53 41.97 20.61
N THR A 326 15.55 41.31 21.22
CA THR A 326 14.27 41.97 21.52
C THR A 326 14.52 43.23 22.36
N LYS A 327 13.57 44.17 22.40
CA LYS A 327 13.64 45.36 23.29
C LYS A 327 13.92 45.02 24.76
N ASN A 328 13.69 43.77 25.17
CA ASN A 328 13.93 43.26 26.53
C ASN A 328 15.26 42.50 26.67
N GLY A 329 16.18 42.60 25.70
CA GLY A 329 17.52 42.00 25.75
C GLY A 329 17.58 40.50 25.43
N ARG A 330 16.46 39.84 25.07
CA ARG A 330 16.50 38.43 24.64
C ARG A 330 17.05 38.30 23.23
N ILE A 331 18.10 37.51 23.09
CA ILE A 331 18.69 37.08 21.80
C ILE A 331 17.60 36.38 20.97
N ILE A 332 17.30 36.94 19.80
CA ILE A 332 16.46 36.33 18.78
C ILE A 332 17.37 35.49 17.89
N ILE A 333 17.19 34.17 17.94
CA ILE A 333 17.76 33.30 16.92
C ILE A 333 16.81 33.44 15.71
N PRO A 334 17.25 34.03 14.58
CA PRO A 334 16.38 34.15 13.41
C PRO A 334 15.94 32.75 13.00
N GLY A 335 14.62 32.53 12.97
CA GLY A 335 14.05 31.29 12.44
C GLY A 335 14.43 31.15 10.97
N ALA A 336 14.49 29.92 10.47
CA ALA A 336 14.74 29.69 9.06
C ALA A 336 13.67 30.38 8.21
N ASP A 337 14.09 30.97 7.08
CA ASP A 337 13.15 31.59 6.14
C ASP A 337 12.32 30.49 5.46
N ILE A 338 11.09 30.30 5.93
CA ILE A 338 10.14 29.32 5.41
C ILE A 338 9.75 29.60 3.95
N ASN A 339 10.03 30.79 3.42
CA ASN A 339 9.79 31.12 2.02
C ASN A 339 10.98 30.76 1.11
N SER A 340 12.12 30.40 1.70
CA SER A 340 13.28 29.96 0.93
C SER A 340 13.04 28.59 0.28
N ALA A 341 13.71 28.34 -0.85
CA ALA A 341 13.50 27.15 -1.69
C ALA A 341 13.53 25.80 -0.93
N PRO A 342 14.40 25.56 0.07
CA PRO A 342 14.43 24.29 0.82
C PRO A 342 13.17 24.00 1.65
N TYR A 343 12.33 24.99 1.89
CA TYR A 343 11.08 24.86 2.66
C TYR A 343 9.84 24.86 1.76
N GLN A 344 10.01 24.99 0.45
CA GLN A 344 8.97 24.95 -0.55
C GLN A 344 8.98 23.60 -1.28
N SER A 345 7.81 23.15 -1.74
CA SER A 345 7.71 21.93 -2.54
C SER A 345 8.47 22.09 -3.86
N LEU A 346 9.18 21.06 -4.31
CA LEU A 346 9.84 21.06 -5.62
C LEU A 346 8.83 21.33 -6.74
N THR A 347 9.10 22.37 -7.53
CA THR A 347 8.32 22.74 -8.72
C THR A 347 8.80 22.02 -9.98
N THR A 348 9.99 21.43 -9.94
CA THR A 348 10.56 20.67 -11.06
C THR A 348 9.96 19.27 -11.13
N THR A 349 9.63 18.82 -12.34
CA THR A 349 9.26 17.42 -12.62
C THR A 349 10.34 16.47 -12.09
N PRO A 350 10.04 15.63 -11.08
CA PRO A 350 10.95 14.61 -10.59
C PRO A 350 11.47 13.73 -11.73
N VAL A 351 12.71 13.25 -11.61
CA VAL A 351 13.34 12.40 -12.64
C VAL A 351 12.48 11.18 -12.96
N GLU A 352 11.82 10.62 -11.96
CA GLU A 352 10.90 9.47 -12.08
C GLU A 352 9.66 9.74 -12.92
N GLN A 353 9.23 11.01 -13.06
CA GLN A 353 8.09 11.40 -13.88
C GLN A 353 8.45 11.69 -15.33
N ARG A 354 9.74 11.91 -15.64
CA ARG A 354 10.17 12.23 -17.01
C ARG A 354 9.82 11.11 -18.02
N PRO A 355 9.99 9.82 -17.71
CA PRO A 355 9.54 8.74 -18.61
C PRO A 355 8.03 8.77 -18.87
N LEU A 356 7.22 9.15 -17.87
CA LEU A 356 5.76 9.23 -18.02
C LEU A 356 5.38 10.39 -18.96
N ALA A 357 5.96 11.56 -18.76
CA ALA A 357 5.74 12.71 -19.62
C ALA A 357 6.19 12.42 -21.07
N ALA A 358 7.36 11.77 -21.24
CA ALA A 358 7.82 11.33 -22.55
C ALA A 358 6.85 10.33 -23.20
N PHE A 359 6.35 9.36 -22.44
CA PHE A 359 5.38 8.40 -22.93
C PHE A 359 4.06 9.06 -23.38
N ILE A 360 3.53 10.00 -22.58
CA ILE A 360 2.33 10.78 -22.91
C ILE A 360 2.55 11.55 -24.23
N ASN A 361 3.69 12.23 -24.36
CA ASN A 361 4.00 13.00 -25.58
C ASN A 361 4.07 12.11 -26.82
N THR A 362 4.68 10.93 -26.72
CA THR A 362 4.79 9.95 -27.82
C THR A 362 3.41 9.39 -28.22
N HIS A 363 2.50 9.22 -27.27
CA HIS A 363 1.19 8.59 -27.49
C HIS A 363 0.01 9.58 -27.43
N LYS A 364 0.29 10.88 -27.55
CA LYS A 364 -0.70 11.95 -27.31
C LYS A 364 -2.01 11.78 -28.09
N GLN A 365 -1.92 11.27 -29.32
CA GLN A 365 -3.08 11.09 -30.21
C GLN A 365 -4.02 9.96 -29.79
N VAL A 366 -3.53 8.97 -29.05
CA VAL A 366 -4.32 7.80 -28.65
C VAL A 366 -4.76 7.84 -27.20
N LEU A 367 -4.30 8.82 -26.41
CA LEU A 367 -4.57 8.96 -24.98
C LEU A 367 -5.72 9.97 -24.74
N PRO A 368 -6.96 9.52 -24.45
CA PRO A 368 -8.12 10.42 -24.37
C PRO A 368 -8.05 11.46 -23.24
N ILE A 369 -7.38 11.13 -22.14
CA ILE A 369 -7.31 11.90 -20.91
C ILE A 369 -5.98 12.65 -20.83
N SER A 370 -4.85 11.95 -20.72
CA SER A 370 -3.54 12.59 -20.51
C SER A 370 -2.99 13.25 -21.76
N GLY A 371 -3.43 12.83 -22.96
CA GLY A 371 -3.10 13.50 -24.21
C GLY A 371 -3.88 14.79 -24.46
N ASN A 372 -4.94 15.04 -23.69
CA ASN A 372 -5.77 16.23 -23.81
C ASN A 372 -5.35 17.30 -22.79
N ASP A 373 -4.65 18.33 -23.26
CA ASP A 373 -4.15 19.43 -22.42
C ASP A 373 -5.28 20.19 -21.69
N ASN A 374 -6.52 20.11 -22.21
CA ASN A 374 -7.70 20.75 -21.62
C ASN A 374 -8.45 19.85 -20.63
N TYR A 375 -8.00 18.61 -20.41
CA TYR A 375 -8.67 17.70 -19.49
C TYR A 375 -8.42 18.08 -18.03
N ASN A 376 -9.47 18.58 -17.39
CA ASN A 376 -9.47 18.89 -15.97
C ASN A 376 -10.71 18.28 -15.29
N SER A 377 -10.60 17.01 -14.90
CA SER A 377 -11.64 16.36 -14.11
C SER A 377 -11.39 16.56 -12.61
N LEU A 378 -12.45 16.99 -11.91
CA LEU A 378 -12.51 16.98 -10.45
C LEU A 378 -12.86 15.60 -9.90
N THR A 379 -13.28 14.67 -10.76
CA THR A 379 -13.72 13.34 -10.35
C THR A 379 -12.52 12.50 -9.90
N PRO A 380 -12.58 11.85 -8.72
CA PRO A 380 -11.52 10.96 -8.27
C PRO A 380 -11.21 9.86 -9.27
N GLY A 381 -9.92 9.56 -9.46
CA GLY A 381 -9.45 8.53 -10.38
C GLY A 381 -10.05 7.15 -10.12
N LYS A 382 -10.31 6.76 -8.86
CA LYS A 382 -11.02 5.49 -8.57
C LYS A 382 -12.40 5.40 -9.21
N VAL A 383 -13.15 6.50 -9.20
CA VAL A 383 -14.50 6.54 -9.80
C VAL A 383 -14.39 6.49 -11.32
N LEU A 384 -13.45 7.25 -11.89
CA LEU A 384 -13.19 7.24 -13.33
C LEU A 384 -12.77 5.84 -13.82
N GLY A 385 -11.92 5.13 -13.07
CA GLY A 385 -11.51 3.76 -13.40
C GLY A 385 -12.69 2.79 -13.46
N ILE A 386 -13.61 2.85 -12.48
CA ILE A 386 -14.84 2.03 -12.49
C ILE A 386 -15.71 2.39 -13.70
N VAL A 387 -15.88 3.67 -14.01
CA VAL A 387 -16.65 4.13 -15.18
C VAL A 387 -16.02 3.63 -16.48
N GLN A 388 -14.69 3.66 -16.59
CA GLN A 388 -13.96 3.10 -17.74
C GLN A 388 -14.18 1.59 -17.87
N THR A 389 -14.14 0.83 -16.76
CA THR A 389 -14.42 -0.61 -16.76
C THR A 389 -15.86 -0.92 -17.21
N ILE A 390 -16.85 -0.18 -16.69
CA ILE A 390 -18.26 -0.34 -17.10
C ILE A 390 -18.43 0.03 -18.58
N GLY A 391 -17.82 1.14 -19.01
CA GLY A 391 -17.81 1.57 -20.41
C GLY A 391 -17.21 0.51 -21.32
N PHE A 392 -16.05 -0.05 -20.96
CA PHE A 392 -15.41 -1.13 -21.68
C PHE A 392 -16.32 -2.37 -21.83
N MET A 393 -16.94 -2.81 -20.75
CA MET A 393 -17.87 -3.95 -20.77
C MET A 393 -19.10 -3.69 -21.65
N HIS A 394 -19.62 -2.46 -21.64
CA HIS A 394 -20.76 -2.08 -22.48
C HIS A 394 -20.41 -2.13 -23.98
N HIS A 395 -19.22 -1.67 -24.37
CA HIS A 395 -18.76 -1.71 -25.76
C HIS A 395 -18.32 -3.12 -26.20
N HIS A 396 -17.94 -3.98 -25.26
CA HIS A 396 -17.47 -5.34 -25.52
C HIS A 396 -18.35 -6.38 -24.83
N ALA A 397 -19.56 -6.60 -25.36
CA ALA A 397 -20.55 -7.50 -24.76
C ALA A 397 -20.01 -8.92 -24.50
N SER A 398 -19.14 -9.45 -25.37
CA SER A 398 -18.50 -10.76 -25.18
C SER A 398 -17.54 -10.81 -24.00
N LYS A 399 -17.02 -9.67 -23.56
CA LYS A 399 -16.09 -9.53 -22.43
C LYS A 399 -16.79 -9.30 -21.09
N ILE A 400 -18.11 -9.10 -21.07
CA ILE A 400 -18.88 -8.92 -19.81
C ILE A 400 -18.66 -10.10 -18.86
N TRP A 401 -18.69 -11.33 -19.37
CA TRP A 401 -18.64 -12.53 -18.53
C TRP A 401 -17.23 -12.87 -18.03
N MET A 402 -16.23 -12.75 -18.89
CA MET A 402 -14.87 -13.25 -18.62
C MET A 402 -13.79 -12.15 -18.58
N GLY A 403 -14.16 -10.88 -18.81
CA GLY A 403 -13.23 -9.76 -18.80
C GLY A 403 -12.29 -9.71 -20.01
N ALA A 404 -11.33 -8.79 -19.96
CA ALA A 404 -10.33 -8.58 -21.00
C ALA A 404 -9.23 -9.67 -21.03
N GLY A 405 -9.08 -10.44 -19.95
CA GLY A 405 -7.96 -11.36 -19.75
C GLY A 405 -6.88 -10.79 -18.81
N MET A 406 -6.04 -11.67 -18.28
CA MET A 406 -5.03 -11.32 -17.29
C MET A 406 -4.01 -10.32 -17.86
N GLY A 407 -3.85 -9.15 -17.23
CA GLY A 407 -2.89 -8.14 -17.66
C GLY A 407 -3.32 -7.28 -18.86
N ASN A 408 -4.57 -7.41 -19.32
CA ASN A 408 -5.09 -6.66 -20.47
C ASN A 408 -5.88 -5.41 -20.09
N PHE A 409 -6.18 -5.14 -18.82
CA PHE A 409 -7.01 -3.98 -18.46
C PHE A 409 -6.57 -3.27 -17.18
N SER A 410 -6.76 -3.84 -15.98
CA SER A 410 -6.48 -3.13 -14.74
C SER A 410 -5.82 -4.06 -13.73
N SER A 411 -4.49 -4.15 -13.77
CA SER A 411 -3.73 -4.88 -12.76
C SER A 411 -2.30 -4.38 -12.65
N LYS A 412 -1.64 -4.68 -11.52
CA LYS A 412 -0.19 -4.48 -11.39
C LYS A 412 0.59 -5.15 -12.50
N LEU A 413 0.13 -6.32 -12.94
CA LEU A 413 0.79 -7.07 -13.98
C LEU A 413 0.74 -6.32 -15.31
N ALA A 414 -0.40 -5.72 -15.67
CA ALA A 414 -0.50 -4.82 -16.84
C ALA A 414 0.49 -3.65 -16.72
N PHE A 415 0.53 -3.00 -15.55
CA PHE A 415 1.47 -1.91 -15.29
C PHE A 415 2.95 -2.33 -15.38
N ARG A 416 3.31 -3.51 -14.87
CA ARG A 416 4.67 -4.06 -15.02
C ARG A 416 4.99 -4.36 -16.48
N ALA A 417 4.07 -5.03 -17.18
CA ALA A 417 4.23 -5.43 -18.57
C ALA A 417 4.46 -4.23 -19.50
N SER A 418 3.94 -3.05 -19.15
CA SER A 418 4.17 -1.81 -19.92
C SER A 418 5.63 -1.38 -20.03
N GLY A 419 6.51 -1.86 -19.15
CA GLY A 419 7.93 -1.49 -19.17
C GLY A 419 8.25 -0.07 -18.68
N LEU A 420 7.26 0.66 -18.16
CA LEU A 420 7.43 2.04 -17.67
C LEU A 420 8.11 2.13 -16.28
N GLY A 421 8.41 0.99 -15.65
CA GLY A 421 9.27 0.89 -14.47
C GLY A 421 8.64 1.25 -13.10
N PHE A 422 7.45 1.83 -13.06
CA PHE A 422 6.85 2.28 -11.79
C PHE A 422 6.27 1.16 -10.91
N SER A 423 5.87 0.03 -11.50
CA SER A 423 5.39 -1.14 -10.74
C SER A 423 6.47 -2.22 -10.55
N GLY A 424 7.72 -1.91 -10.85
CA GLY A 424 8.86 -2.82 -10.88
C GLY A 424 9.32 -3.15 -12.30
N GLY A 425 10.43 -3.87 -12.41
CA GLY A 425 11.00 -4.26 -13.71
C GLY A 425 10.21 -5.36 -14.41
N TYR A 426 10.27 -5.35 -15.74
CA TYR A 426 9.76 -6.41 -16.61
C TYR A 426 10.75 -6.63 -17.76
N PRO A 427 10.91 -7.87 -18.28
CA PRO A 427 11.88 -8.13 -19.34
C PRO A 427 11.60 -7.29 -20.59
N ALA A 428 12.55 -6.46 -21.00
CA ALA A 428 12.36 -5.49 -22.10
C ALA A 428 11.88 -6.14 -23.41
N ARG A 429 12.37 -7.35 -23.72
CA ARG A 429 11.97 -8.12 -24.91
C ARG A 429 10.51 -8.59 -24.92
N TYR A 430 9.82 -8.54 -23.78
CA TYR A 430 8.44 -8.99 -23.62
C TYR A 430 7.51 -7.86 -23.19
N ILE A 431 7.95 -6.60 -23.30
CA ILE A 431 7.07 -5.45 -23.02
C ILE A 431 5.77 -5.60 -23.82
N TYR A 432 4.67 -5.39 -23.12
CA TYR A 432 3.33 -5.61 -23.62
C TYR A 432 2.39 -4.55 -23.05
N ILE A 433 1.67 -3.87 -23.94
CA ILE A 433 0.64 -2.90 -23.59
C ILE A 433 -0.59 -3.22 -24.45
N TYR A 434 -1.64 -3.72 -23.82
CA TYR A 434 -2.92 -3.93 -24.50
C TYR A 434 -3.60 -2.60 -24.79
N HIS A 435 -4.32 -2.50 -25.92
CA HIS A 435 -4.94 -1.24 -26.34
C HIS A 435 -5.97 -0.72 -25.32
N ASP A 436 -6.86 -1.58 -24.81
CA ASP A 436 -7.87 -1.15 -23.84
C ASP A 436 -7.25 -0.74 -22.50
N PHE A 437 -6.13 -1.35 -22.09
CA PHE A 437 -5.37 -0.88 -20.93
C PHE A 437 -4.77 0.52 -21.19
N LEU A 438 -4.17 0.71 -22.38
CA LEU A 438 -3.52 1.97 -22.77
C LEU A 438 -4.49 3.15 -22.70
N VAL A 439 -5.65 3.03 -23.35
CA VAL A 439 -6.61 4.14 -23.51
C VAL A 439 -7.52 4.35 -22.28
N ASN A 440 -7.50 3.42 -21.32
CA ASN A 440 -8.27 3.51 -20.08
C ASN A 440 -7.36 3.72 -18.86
N HIS A 441 -7.05 2.65 -18.13
CA HIS A 441 -6.43 2.73 -16.80
C HIS A 441 -4.99 3.23 -16.82
N LEU A 442 -4.23 2.93 -17.87
CA LEU A 442 -2.88 3.46 -18.02
C LEU A 442 -2.93 4.97 -18.26
N ASP A 443 -3.78 5.42 -19.18
CA ASP A 443 -3.98 6.85 -19.47
C ASP A 443 -4.45 7.62 -18.22
N LEU A 444 -5.41 7.06 -17.48
CA LEU A 444 -5.90 7.64 -16.24
C LEU A 444 -4.78 7.75 -15.19
N TYR A 445 -3.96 6.71 -15.03
CA TYR A 445 -2.80 6.74 -14.16
C TYR A 445 -1.79 7.81 -14.61
N LEU A 446 -1.45 7.84 -15.90
CA LEU A 446 -0.53 8.82 -16.48
C LEU A 446 -1.02 10.26 -16.24
N ASN A 447 -2.31 10.51 -16.38
CA ASN A 447 -2.90 11.83 -16.14
C ASN A 447 -2.71 12.31 -14.70
N PHE A 448 -2.84 11.45 -13.68
CA PHE A 448 -2.69 11.86 -12.28
C PHE A 448 -1.24 11.85 -11.81
N PHE A 449 -0.44 10.85 -12.21
CA PHE A 449 0.90 10.63 -11.68
C PHE A 449 2.02 11.35 -12.47
N SER A 450 1.70 11.96 -13.61
CA SER A 450 2.58 12.94 -14.28
C SER A 450 2.44 14.36 -13.72
N ARG A 451 1.43 14.62 -12.87
CA ARG A 451 1.18 15.94 -12.25
C ARG A 451 2.00 16.11 -10.97
N ARG A 452 1.81 17.24 -10.27
CA ARG A 452 2.46 17.49 -8.97
C ARG A 452 2.08 16.41 -7.94
N ALA A 453 2.98 16.16 -6.98
CA ALA A 453 2.80 15.14 -5.92
C ALA A 453 1.46 15.20 -5.18
N GLY A 454 0.81 16.37 -5.08
CA GLY A 454 -0.53 16.50 -4.49
C GLY A 454 -1.64 15.71 -5.22
N TYR A 455 -1.42 15.33 -6.48
CA TYR A 455 -2.34 14.47 -7.24
C TYR A 455 -2.07 12.98 -7.06
N HIS A 456 -0.95 12.59 -6.44
CA HIS A 456 -0.52 11.20 -6.24
C HIS A 456 -1.20 10.56 -5.03
N SER A 457 -2.50 10.79 -4.88
CA SER A 457 -3.27 10.26 -3.77
C SER A 457 -3.91 8.92 -4.13
N LEU A 458 -4.18 8.10 -3.10
CA LEU A 458 -4.91 6.85 -3.24
C LEU A 458 -6.27 7.03 -3.94
N THR A 459 -6.95 8.16 -3.72
CA THR A 459 -8.24 8.46 -4.35
C THR A 459 -8.14 8.66 -5.86
N ASN A 460 -6.98 9.08 -6.35
CA ASN A 460 -6.70 9.31 -7.77
C ASN A 460 -6.08 8.10 -8.47
N SER A 461 -5.58 7.13 -7.70
CA SER A 461 -5.13 5.85 -8.26
C SER A 461 -6.33 5.02 -8.74
N PRO A 462 -6.31 4.47 -9.97
CA PRO A 462 -7.37 3.60 -10.46
C PRO A 462 -7.35 2.20 -9.82
N PHE A 463 -6.40 1.91 -8.92
CA PHE A 463 -6.18 0.56 -8.42
C PHE A 463 -7.32 0.10 -7.50
N SER A 464 -7.85 -1.10 -7.75
CA SER A 464 -8.77 -1.78 -6.86
C SER A 464 -8.84 -3.25 -7.24
N VAL A 465 -8.93 -4.14 -6.25
CA VAL A 465 -9.24 -5.56 -6.46
C VAL A 465 -10.56 -5.72 -7.19
N TYR A 466 -11.59 -4.94 -6.85
CA TYR A 466 -12.91 -5.05 -7.49
C TYR A 466 -12.83 -4.73 -8.96
N ASP A 467 -12.13 -3.64 -9.28
CA ASP A 467 -11.94 -3.19 -10.65
C ASP A 467 -11.04 -4.15 -11.45
N GLN A 468 -9.96 -4.67 -10.85
CA GLN A 468 -9.12 -5.71 -11.45
C GLN A 468 -9.93 -6.98 -11.76
N VAL A 469 -10.67 -7.49 -10.78
CA VAL A 469 -11.45 -8.71 -10.93
C VAL A 469 -12.55 -8.51 -11.97
N ALA A 470 -13.26 -7.38 -11.92
CA ALA A 470 -14.29 -7.06 -12.91
C ALA A 470 -13.68 -6.95 -14.31
N SER A 471 -12.65 -6.14 -14.48
CA SER A 471 -12.11 -5.82 -15.80
C SER A 471 -11.36 -6.98 -16.45
N GLU A 472 -10.57 -7.74 -15.69
CA GLU A 472 -9.75 -8.83 -16.25
C GLU A 472 -10.46 -10.19 -16.28
N TYR A 473 -11.41 -10.43 -15.36
CA TYR A 473 -12.09 -11.73 -15.19
C TYR A 473 -13.61 -11.65 -15.36
N GLY A 474 -14.16 -10.46 -15.61
CA GLY A 474 -15.57 -10.23 -15.88
C GLY A 474 -16.47 -10.47 -14.67
N LEU A 475 -17.76 -10.59 -14.95
CA LEU A 475 -18.77 -10.92 -13.96
C LEU A 475 -18.51 -12.26 -13.27
N LEU A 476 -17.94 -13.24 -13.98
CA LEU A 476 -17.58 -14.54 -13.38
C LEU A 476 -16.50 -14.38 -12.30
N GLY A 477 -15.50 -13.53 -12.54
CA GLY A 477 -14.49 -13.20 -11.53
C GLY A 477 -15.10 -12.54 -10.30
N LEU A 478 -15.99 -11.56 -10.48
CA LEU A 478 -16.68 -10.88 -9.38
C LEU A 478 -17.55 -11.85 -8.58
N LEU A 479 -18.31 -12.71 -9.26
CA LEU A 479 -19.09 -13.77 -8.61
C LEU A 479 -18.18 -14.72 -7.85
N ALA A 480 -17.00 -15.07 -8.40
CA ALA A 480 -16.06 -15.91 -7.70
C ALA A 480 -15.53 -15.26 -6.42
N LEU A 481 -15.22 -13.96 -6.46
CA LEU A 481 -14.81 -13.19 -5.30
C LEU A 481 -15.91 -13.14 -4.23
N ILE A 482 -17.14 -12.78 -4.62
CA ILE A 482 -18.26 -12.64 -3.68
C ILE A 482 -18.65 -13.99 -3.08
N LEU A 483 -18.86 -15.02 -3.90
CA LEU A 483 -19.40 -16.30 -3.46
C LEU A 483 -18.33 -17.22 -2.83
N PHE A 484 -17.14 -17.28 -3.42
CA PHE A 484 -16.12 -18.27 -3.01
C PHE A 484 -14.98 -17.69 -2.18
N TYR A 485 -14.78 -16.37 -2.13
CA TYR A 485 -13.86 -15.73 -1.19
C TYR A 485 -14.60 -15.20 0.04
N PHE A 486 -15.46 -14.19 -0.15
CA PHE A 486 -16.24 -13.63 0.96
C PHE A 486 -17.25 -14.64 1.50
N GLY A 487 -18.02 -15.30 0.62
CA GLY A 487 -18.99 -16.33 1.02
C GLY A 487 -18.37 -17.52 1.75
N PHE A 488 -17.11 -17.87 1.46
CA PHE A 488 -16.39 -18.92 2.20
C PHE A 488 -16.23 -18.57 3.68
N PHE A 489 -15.87 -17.33 4.02
CA PHE A 489 -15.75 -16.91 5.42
C PHE A 489 -17.11 -16.52 6.02
N ALA A 490 -17.97 -15.86 5.24
CA ALA A 490 -19.31 -15.42 5.68
C ALA A 490 -20.25 -16.59 5.98
N SER A 491 -20.14 -17.73 5.28
CA SER A 491 -20.89 -18.94 5.62
C SER A 491 -20.59 -19.46 7.04
N ARG A 492 -19.48 -19.02 7.63
CA ARG A 492 -19.07 -19.31 9.01
C ARG A 492 -19.31 -18.15 9.97
N TYR A 493 -20.17 -17.18 9.64
CA TYR A 493 -20.37 -15.96 10.43
C TYR A 493 -20.67 -16.20 11.92
N GLN A 494 -21.38 -17.29 12.25
CA GLN A 494 -21.68 -17.66 13.64
C GLN A 494 -20.42 -18.03 14.45
N GLN A 495 -19.35 -18.43 13.77
CA GLN A 495 -18.06 -18.76 14.38
C GLN A 495 -17.13 -17.53 14.47
N LEU A 496 -17.48 -16.42 13.82
CA LEU A 496 -16.62 -15.24 13.73
C LEU A 496 -16.91 -14.25 14.86
N THR A 497 -15.88 -13.92 15.63
CA THR A 497 -15.90 -12.83 16.62
C THR A 497 -15.28 -11.59 15.98
N TYR A 498 -13.96 -11.42 16.12
CA TYR A 498 -13.20 -10.36 15.45
C TYR A 498 -13.14 -10.54 13.93
N GLY A 499 -13.44 -11.74 13.42
CA GLY A 499 -13.47 -12.03 11.99
C GLY A 499 -14.49 -11.22 11.19
N ILE A 500 -15.63 -10.82 11.78
CA ILE A 500 -16.62 -9.97 11.10
C ILE A 500 -16.06 -8.56 10.86
N PRO A 501 -15.57 -7.83 11.87
CA PRO A 501 -14.84 -6.58 11.67
C PRO A 501 -13.69 -6.69 10.66
N LEU A 502 -12.92 -7.80 10.68
CA LEU A 502 -11.85 -8.01 9.72
C LEU A 502 -12.36 -8.19 8.27
N LEU A 503 -13.48 -8.88 8.06
CA LEU A 503 -14.10 -9.00 6.74
C LEU A 503 -14.54 -7.64 6.19
N LEU A 504 -15.15 -6.80 7.03
CA LEU A 504 -15.53 -5.43 6.67
C LEU A 504 -14.30 -4.58 6.35
N LEU A 505 -13.22 -4.71 7.13
CA LEU A 505 -11.94 -4.07 6.87
C LEU A 505 -11.40 -4.49 5.50
N MET A 506 -11.35 -5.79 5.21
CA MET A 506 -10.79 -6.29 3.97
C MET A 506 -11.63 -5.89 2.75
N ALA A 507 -12.95 -5.85 2.87
CA ALA A 507 -13.82 -5.32 1.83
C ALA A 507 -13.49 -3.86 1.50
N ALA A 508 -13.22 -3.02 2.50
CA ALA A 508 -12.76 -1.65 2.27
C ALA A 508 -11.34 -1.60 1.66
N VAL A 509 -10.41 -2.43 2.15
CA VAL A 509 -9.02 -2.50 1.66
C VAL A 509 -8.94 -2.90 0.18
N PHE A 510 -9.86 -3.74 -0.29
CA PHE A 510 -9.96 -4.12 -1.71
C PHE A 510 -10.29 -2.95 -2.66
N PHE A 511 -10.71 -1.79 -2.14
CA PHE A 511 -10.78 -0.55 -2.93
C PHE A 511 -9.46 0.19 -3.07
N VAL A 512 -8.45 -0.11 -2.26
CA VAL A 512 -7.22 0.68 -2.16
C VAL A 512 -6.24 0.34 -3.28
N ASP A 513 -6.02 -0.96 -3.49
CA ASP A 513 -4.97 -1.51 -4.36
C ASP A 513 -5.43 -2.79 -5.05
N TYR A 514 -4.58 -3.33 -5.93
CA TYR A 514 -4.77 -4.61 -6.61
C TYR A 514 -4.49 -5.83 -5.74
N TRP A 515 -4.95 -7.00 -6.16
CA TRP A 515 -4.85 -8.24 -5.36
C TRP A 515 -3.41 -8.62 -5.04
N PHE A 516 -2.51 -8.48 -6.03
CA PHE A 516 -1.13 -8.92 -5.89
C PHE A 516 -0.30 -8.03 -4.96
N GLU A 517 -0.65 -6.75 -4.83
CA GLU A 517 -0.11 -5.81 -3.86
C GLU A 517 -0.52 -6.20 -2.46
N GLN A 518 -1.77 -6.62 -2.34
CA GLN A 518 -2.32 -7.08 -1.08
C GLN A 518 -1.77 -8.45 -0.66
N LEU A 519 -0.88 -9.10 -1.41
CA LEU A 519 -0.15 -10.31 -0.94
C LEU A 519 0.69 -10.07 0.31
N SER A 520 1.01 -8.82 0.62
CA SER A 520 1.69 -8.45 1.87
C SER A 520 0.73 -8.33 3.06
N VAL A 521 -0.58 -8.52 2.85
CA VAL A 521 -1.64 -8.42 3.88
C VAL A 521 -2.56 -9.64 3.89
N ILE A 522 -3.02 -10.10 2.72
CA ILE A 522 -4.02 -11.17 2.55
C ILE A 522 -3.65 -12.45 3.31
N PRO A 523 -2.43 -13.01 3.22
CA PRO A 523 -2.09 -14.22 3.96
C PRO A 523 -2.19 -14.02 5.48
N PHE A 524 -1.84 -12.82 5.98
CA PHE A 524 -1.98 -12.50 7.39
C PHE A 524 -3.46 -12.36 7.77
N PHE A 525 -4.27 -11.68 6.95
CA PHE A 525 -5.71 -11.60 7.16
C PHE A 525 -6.38 -12.99 7.18
N GLU A 526 -6.03 -13.87 6.23
CA GLU A 526 -6.55 -15.24 6.17
C GLU A 526 -6.12 -16.04 7.39
N LEU A 527 -4.88 -15.87 7.88
CA LEU A 527 -4.42 -16.44 9.15
C LEU A 527 -5.36 -16.06 10.29
N MET A 528 -5.70 -14.77 10.39
CA MET A 528 -6.59 -14.26 11.45
C MET A 528 -7.99 -14.88 11.37
N LEU A 529 -8.56 -15.01 10.17
CA LEU A 529 -9.88 -15.62 9.98
C LEU A 529 -9.88 -17.12 10.27
N PHE A 530 -8.86 -17.85 9.80
CA PHE A 530 -8.74 -19.28 10.10
C PHE A 530 -8.53 -19.53 11.59
N LEU A 531 -7.72 -18.70 12.25
CA LEU A 531 -7.53 -18.75 13.70
C LEU A 531 -8.86 -18.51 14.42
N ASN A 532 -9.63 -17.51 14.00
CA ASN A 532 -10.91 -17.19 14.65
C ASN A 532 -11.89 -18.36 14.57
N ILE A 533 -11.99 -18.99 13.40
CA ILE A 533 -12.81 -20.19 13.17
C ILE A 533 -12.35 -21.34 14.09
N SER A 534 -11.03 -21.56 14.18
CA SER A 534 -10.45 -22.63 15.01
C SER A 534 -10.76 -22.45 16.49
N GLU A 535 -10.62 -21.22 17.01
CA GLU A 535 -10.90 -20.88 18.41
C GLU A 535 -12.36 -21.16 18.79
N THR A 536 -13.31 -20.76 17.93
CA THR A 536 -14.73 -20.94 18.23
C THR A 536 -15.20 -22.39 18.10
N ASN A 537 -14.57 -23.18 17.21
CA ASN A 537 -14.90 -24.61 17.09
C ASN A 537 -14.52 -25.42 18.33
N LYS A 538 -13.42 -25.08 19.00
CA LYS A 538 -13.02 -25.73 20.27
C LYS A 538 -13.96 -25.39 21.43
N LEU A 539 -14.67 -24.27 21.36
CA LEU A 539 -15.57 -23.79 22.43
C LEU A 539 -16.98 -24.38 22.37
N LYS A 540 -17.41 -24.97 21.24
CA LYS A 540 -18.66 -25.75 21.23
C LYS A 540 -18.36 -27.10 21.88
N PRO A 541 -18.83 -27.39 23.11
CA PRO A 541 -18.78 -28.76 23.61
C PRO A 541 -19.48 -29.65 22.58
N ALA A 542 -18.96 -30.85 22.37
CA ALA A 542 -19.62 -31.88 21.58
C ALA A 542 -20.95 -32.21 22.27
N ILE A 543 -21.99 -31.43 21.98
CA ILE A 543 -23.37 -31.83 22.20
C ILE A 543 -23.66 -32.77 21.02
N SER A 544 -23.16 -33.99 21.16
CA SER A 544 -23.55 -35.16 20.38
C SER A 544 -24.49 -35.98 21.23
#